data_AF-A0A956ED48-F1
#
_entry.id   AF-A0A956ED48-F1
#
_cell.length_a   1.000
_cell.length_b   1.000
_cell.length_c   1.000
_cell.angle_alpha   90.00
_cell.angle_beta   90.00
_cell.angle_gamma   90.00
#
_symmetry.space_group_name_H-M   'P 1'
#
loop_
_entity.id
_entity.type
_entity.pdbx_description
1 polymer ?
#
loop_
_entity_poly.entity_id
_entity_poly.type
_entity_poly.pdbx_seq_one_letter_code
_entity_poly.pdbx_strand_id
1 'polypeptide(L)'
;MVVEIVDPSTGVRGALVIDRLVGGVAAGGLRISPSADRAELSALAAAMTRKQAAYGIQVGGAKAGIQMAPDHPQRAAILRRFMALLRPIIAANWSVGPDMNTSMRELEAIGRELGLPSLKIAVGRA
;
A
#
# COMPACT_ATOMS: atom_id res chain seq x y z
N MET A 1 11.82 4.32 3.25
CA MET A 1 11.84 4.12 1.78
C MET A 1 10.60 4.77 1.18
N VAL A 2 10.73 5.45 0.04
CA VAL A 2 9.60 6.01 -0.72
C VAL A 2 9.67 5.49 -2.16
N VAL A 3 8.55 5.01 -2.67
CA VAL A 3 8.38 4.55 -4.06
C VAL A 3 7.30 5.39 -4.69
N GLU A 4 7.69 6.34 -5.53
CA GLU A 4 6.79 7.16 -6.34
C GLU A 4 6.39 6.40 -7.59
N ILE A 5 5.11 6.44 -7.95
CA ILE A 5 4.53 5.74 -9.09
C ILE A 5 3.72 6.74 -9.90
N VAL A 6 3.90 6.68 -11.22
CA VAL A 6 3.05 7.36 -12.18
C VAL A 6 2.43 6.30 -13.08
N ASP A 7 1.11 6.24 -13.11
CA ASP A 7 0.38 5.36 -14.01
C ASP A 7 0.67 5.75 -15.46
N PRO A 8 1.30 4.89 -16.28
CA PRO A 8 1.75 5.28 -17.61
C PRO A 8 0.61 5.58 -18.58
N SER A 9 -0.61 5.06 -18.32
CA SER A 9 -1.76 5.25 -19.19
C SER A 9 -2.55 6.52 -18.91
N THR A 10 -2.49 7.04 -17.69
CA THR A 10 -3.34 8.17 -17.25
C THR A 10 -2.57 9.33 -16.64
N GLY A 11 -1.28 9.15 -16.32
CA GLY A 11 -0.48 10.13 -15.58
C GLY A 11 -0.86 10.26 -14.10
N VAL A 12 -1.81 9.47 -13.61
CA VAL A 12 -2.22 9.47 -12.19
C VAL A 12 -1.03 9.08 -11.32
N ARG A 13 -0.77 9.90 -10.30
CA ARG A 13 0.33 9.70 -9.37
C ARG A 13 -0.11 8.88 -8.16
N GLY A 14 0.85 8.24 -7.52
CA GLY A 14 0.68 7.62 -6.21
C GLY A 14 2.03 7.28 -5.61
N ALA A 15 2.04 6.88 -4.35
CA ALA A 15 3.26 6.47 -3.70
C ALA A 15 3.02 5.36 -2.69
N LEU A 16 4.06 4.57 -2.43
CA LEU A 16 4.21 3.75 -1.23
C LEU A 16 5.33 4.34 -0.38
N VAL A 17 5.02 4.65 0.88
CA VAL A 17 5.99 5.04 1.90
C VAL A 17 6.11 3.92 2.92
N ILE A 18 7.33 3.44 3.14
CA ILE A 18 7.69 2.57 4.26
C ILE A 18 8.54 3.41 5.21
N ASP A 19 8.01 3.69 6.39
CA ASP A 19 8.73 4.44 7.44
C ASP A 19 9.86 3.59 8.03
N ARG A 20 9.53 2.35 8.41
CA ARG A 20 10.48 1.40 8.98
C ARG A 20 10.16 -0.01 8.52
N LEU A 21 11.20 -0.83 8.35
CA LEU A 21 11.07 -2.29 8.32
C LEU A 21 11.51 -2.82 9.69
N VAL A 22 10.71 -3.70 10.28
CA VAL A 22 11.07 -4.46 11.49
C VAL A 22 11.01 -5.93 11.10
N GLY A 23 12.09 -6.68 11.33
CA GLY A 23 12.20 -8.05 10.80
C GLY A 23 12.12 -8.13 9.26
N GLY A 24 12.48 -7.05 8.56
CA GLY A 24 12.35 -6.96 7.10
C GLY A 24 10.95 -6.67 6.58
N VAL A 25 9.96 -6.47 7.48
CA VAL A 25 8.55 -6.29 7.11
C VAL A 25 7.92 -5.01 7.66
N ALA A 26 6.91 -4.52 6.95
CA ALA A 26 6.03 -3.43 7.34
C ALA A 26 4.58 -3.75 6.98
N ALA A 27 3.65 -3.10 7.67
CA ALA A 27 2.22 -3.22 7.39
C ALA A 27 1.55 -1.85 7.28
N GLY A 28 0.52 -1.78 6.45
CA GLY A 28 -0.31 -0.59 6.35
C GLY A 28 -1.22 -0.56 5.13
N GLY A 29 -2.12 0.42 5.14
CA GLY A 29 -3.22 0.48 4.18
C GLY A 29 -2.87 1.18 2.87
N LEU A 30 -3.52 0.75 1.78
CA LEU A 30 -3.58 1.43 0.49
C LEU A 30 -4.86 2.27 0.40
N ARG A 31 -4.77 3.57 0.13
CA ARG A 31 -5.94 4.45 -0.08
C ARG A 31 -6.02 5.03 -1.49
N ILE A 32 -7.19 5.52 -1.84
CA ILE A 32 -7.41 6.35 -3.02
C ILE A 32 -7.99 7.68 -2.53
N SER A 33 -7.29 8.79 -2.76
CA SER A 33 -7.75 10.14 -2.39
C SER A 33 -7.04 11.19 -3.23
N PRO A 34 -7.70 12.28 -3.67
CA PRO A 34 -7.03 13.41 -4.32
C PRO A 34 -5.94 14.06 -3.46
N SER A 35 -6.03 13.90 -2.14
CA SER A 35 -5.09 14.45 -1.15
C SER A 35 -3.92 13.53 -0.81
N ALA A 36 -3.83 12.33 -1.40
CA ALA A 36 -2.86 11.30 -1.04
C ALA A 36 -1.44 11.62 -1.53
N ASP A 37 -0.88 12.73 -1.07
CA ASP A 37 0.46 13.19 -1.40
C ASP A 37 1.55 12.52 -0.54
N ARG A 38 2.80 12.68 -0.95
CA ARG A 38 3.96 12.09 -0.27
C ARG A 38 4.08 12.52 1.19
N ALA A 39 3.75 13.77 1.53
CA ALA A 39 3.91 14.28 2.89
C ALA A 39 2.88 13.65 3.84
N GLU A 40 1.62 13.59 3.41
CA GLU A 40 0.55 12.89 4.13
C GLU A 40 0.91 11.40 4.33
N LEU A 41 1.31 10.72 3.26
CA LEU A 41 1.64 9.30 3.31
C LEU A 41 2.83 9.01 4.23
N SER A 42 3.82 9.90 4.26
CA SER A 42 4.98 9.76 5.16
C SER A 42 4.58 9.91 6.63
N ALA A 43 3.75 10.91 6.95
CA ALA A 43 3.25 11.09 8.32
C ALA A 43 2.43 9.88 8.79
N LEU A 44 1.59 9.33 7.91
CA LEU A 44 0.78 8.16 8.20
C LEU A 44 1.60 6.87 8.32
N ALA A 45 2.63 6.68 7.49
CA ALA A 45 3.54 5.53 7.63
C ALA A 45 4.28 5.57 8.97
N ALA A 46 4.76 6.75 9.41
CA ALA A 46 5.38 6.93 10.71
C ALA A 46 4.40 6.69 11.86
N ALA A 47 3.15 7.14 11.72
CA ALA A 47 2.08 6.84 12.67
C ALA A 47 1.82 5.32 12.76
N MET A 48 1.85 4.60 11.64
CA MET A 48 1.73 3.14 11.63
C MET A 48 2.88 2.47 12.37
N THR A 49 4.13 2.90 12.19
CA THR A 49 5.26 2.35 12.96
C THR A 49 5.06 2.54 14.46
N ARG A 50 4.67 3.75 14.89
CA ARG A 50 4.38 4.04 16.30
C ARG A 50 3.22 3.19 16.83
N LYS A 51 2.17 3.01 16.04
CA LYS A 51 1.01 2.18 16.40
C LYS A 51 1.43 0.72 16.64
N GLN A 52 2.20 0.14 15.72
CA GLN A 52 2.66 -1.25 15.85
C GLN A 52 3.55 -1.41 17.10
N ALA A 53 4.48 -0.47 17.33
CA ALA A 53 5.34 -0.47 18.50
C ALA A 53 4.55 -0.35 19.82
N ALA A 54 3.51 0.49 19.86
CA ALA A 54 2.65 0.65 21.04
C ALA A 54 1.90 -0.64 21.41
N TYR A 55 1.59 -1.49 20.42
CA TYR A 55 1.00 -2.82 20.62
C TYR A 55 2.03 -3.95 20.75
N GLY A 56 3.33 -3.64 20.82
CA GLY A 56 4.40 -4.65 20.89
C GLY A 56 4.56 -5.51 19.61
N ILE A 57 3.94 -5.11 18.50
CA ILE A 57 3.97 -5.86 17.25
C ILE A 57 5.31 -5.61 16.54
N GLN A 58 6.04 -6.68 16.22
CA GLN A 58 7.35 -6.63 15.55
C GLN A 58 7.24 -6.40 14.03
N VAL A 59 6.48 -5.38 13.62
CA VAL A 59 6.24 -5.02 12.21
C VAL A 59 6.37 -3.51 12.06
N GLY A 60 7.07 -3.06 11.03
CA GLY A 60 7.20 -1.63 10.74
C GLY A 60 5.94 -1.00 10.13
N GLY A 61 5.95 0.32 9.94
CA GLY A 61 4.85 1.07 9.36
C GLY A 61 5.02 1.33 7.86
N ALA A 62 3.95 1.12 7.11
CA ALA A 62 3.85 1.51 5.71
C ALA A 62 2.54 2.26 5.44
N LYS A 63 2.50 3.02 4.35
CA LYS A 63 1.29 3.65 3.83
C LYS A 63 1.41 3.85 2.34
N ALA A 64 0.37 3.48 1.60
CA ALA A 64 0.29 3.77 0.17
C ALA A 64 -0.95 4.57 -0.18
N GLY A 65 -0.86 5.35 -1.26
CA GLY A 65 -1.93 6.20 -1.74
C GLY A 65 -1.86 6.41 -3.25
N ILE A 66 -3.02 6.45 -3.89
CA ILE A 66 -3.19 6.86 -5.30
C ILE A 66 -3.92 8.20 -5.30
N GLN A 67 -3.31 9.20 -5.93
CA GLN A 67 -3.77 10.58 -5.97
C GLN A 67 -4.84 10.77 -7.06
N MET A 68 -6.05 10.27 -6.81
CA MET A 68 -7.18 10.41 -7.72
C MET A 68 -8.51 10.45 -6.96
N ALA A 69 -9.55 10.95 -7.64
CA ALA A 69 -10.92 10.91 -7.13
C ALA A 69 -11.42 9.46 -7.01
N PRO A 70 -12.21 9.13 -5.97
CA PRO A 70 -12.70 7.77 -5.74
C PRO A 70 -13.71 7.28 -6.77
N ASP A 71 -14.32 8.18 -7.53
CA ASP A 71 -15.26 7.91 -8.62
C ASP A 71 -14.60 7.97 -10.02
N HIS A 72 -13.27 8.08 -10.09
CA HIS A 72 -12.55 8.14 -11.36
C HIS A 72 -12.93 6.95 -12.27
N PRO A 73 -13.28 7.17 -13.55
CA PRO A 73 -13.83 6.12 -14.42
C PRO A 73 -12.88 4.94 -14.62
N GLN A 74 -11.56 5.17 -14.53
CA GLN A 74 -10.54 4.13 -14.63
C GLN A 74 -10.01 3.63 -13.26
N ARG A 75 -10.68 3.95 -12.14
CA ARG A 75 -10.20 3.65 -10.78
C ARG A 75 -9.70 2.20 -10.62
N ALA A 76 -10.52 1.24 -11.03
CA ALA A 76 -10.18 -0.19 -10.88
C ALA A 76 -8.97 -0.59 -11.74
N ALA A 77 -8.86 -0.03 -12.94
CA ALA A 77 -7.74 -0.31 -13.85
C ALA A 77 -6.42 0.29 -13.32
N ILE A 78 -6.47 1.52 -12.81
CA ILE A 78 -5.33 2.20 -12.18
C ILE A 78 -4.88 1.46 -10.92
N LEU A 79 -5.82 1.09 -10.03
CA LEU A 79 -5.51 0.32 -8.81
C LEU A 79 -4.80 -0.99 -9.13
N ARG A 80 -5.26 -1.72 -10.15
CA ARG A 80 -4.62 -2.97 -10.60
C ARG A 80 -3.19 -2.73 -11.09
N ARG A 81 -2.95 -1.73 -11.94
CA ARG A 81 -1.61 -1.41 -12.44
C ARG A 81 -0.69 -0.95 -11.32
N PHE A 82 -1.19 -0.16 -10.38
CA PHE A 82 -0.46 0.28 -9.20
C PHE A 82 -0.01 -0.90 -8.33
N MET A 83 -0.91 -1.85 -8.04
CA MET A 83 -0.57 -3.08 -7.31
C MET A 83 0.39 -3.98 -8.10
N ALA A 84 0.27 -4.04 -9.42
CA ALA A 84 1.20 -4.80 -10.27
C ALA A 84 2.64 -4.26 -10.17
N LEU A 85 2.81 -2.93 -10.18
CA LEU A 85 4.11 -2.28 -10.02
C LEU A 85 4.71 -2.52 -8.62
N LEU A 86 3.87 -2.59 -7.59
CA LEU A 86 4.30 -2.85 -6.21
C LEU A 86 4.39 -4.34 -5.84
N ARG A 87 4.05 -5.25 -6.76
CA ARG A 87 3.99 -6.69 -6.51
C ARG A 87 5.26 -7.25 -5.82
N PRO A 88 6.50 -6.89 -6.22
CA PRO A 88 7.70 -7.40 -5.54
C PRO A 88 7.77 -6.98 -4.06
N ILE A 89 7.36 -5.74 -3.75
CA ILE A 89 7.39 -5.20 -2.39
C ILE A 89 6.27 -5.82 -1.56
N ILE A 90 5.08 -6.04 -2.13
CA ILE A 90 3.98 -6.75 -1.45
C ILE A 90 4.41 -8.19 -1.11
N ALA A 91 5.10 -8.87 -2.02
CA ALA A 91 5.53 -10.24 -1.83
C ALA A 91 6.62 -10.40 -0.74
N ALA A 92 7.48 -9.39 -0.59
CA ALA A 92 8.68 -9.50 0.25
C ALA A 92 8.62 -8.70 1.56
N ASN A 93 8.05 -7.50 1.55
CA ASN A 93 8.23 -6.54 2.65
C ASN A 93 6.93 -5.94 3.17
N TRP A 94 5.88 -5.85 2.37
CA TRP A 94 4.69 -5.07 2.72
C TRP A 94 3.42 -5.91 2.83
N SER A 95 2.89 -5.97 4.05
CA SER A 95 1.56 -6.50 4.35
C SER A 95 0.50 -5.42 4.11
N VAL A 96 -0.28 -5.57 3.04
CA VAL A 96 -1.24 -4.57 2.56
C VAL A 96 -2.56 -4.71 3.31
N GLY A 97 -3.11 -3.59 3.78
CA GLY A 97 -4.49 -3.50 4.30
C GLY A 97 -5.35 -2.56 3.45
N PRO A 98 -6.67 -2.51 3.71
CA PRO A 98 -7.51 -1.51 3.09
C PRO A 98 -7.32 -0.18 3.81
N ASP A 99 -7.72 0.90 3.17
CA ASP A 99 -7.90 2.23 3.75
C ASP A 99 -8.97 2.97 2.93
N MET A 100 -9.08 4.29 3.07
CA MET A 100 -10.07 5.12 2.40
C MET A 100 -10.23 4.76 0.93
N ASN A 101 -11.48 4.50 0.53
CA ASN A 101 -11.88 4.20 -0.85
C ASN A 101 -11.23 2.93 -1.44
N THR A 102 -10.88 1.96 -0.60
CA THR A 102 -10.49 0.59 -1.00
C THR A 102 -11.14 -0.43 -0.05
N SER A 103 -11.26 -1.69 -0.47
CA SER A 103 -11.74 -2.76 0.41
C SER A 103 -10.81 -3.97 0.37
N MET A 104 -10.76 -4.76 1.44
CA MET A 104 -9.93 -5.99 1.44
C MET A 104 -10.36 -6.95 0.33
N ARG A 105 -11.67 -7.10 0.08
CA ARG A 105 -12.20 -7.96 -0.97
C ARG A 105 -11.65 -7.58 -2.35
N GLU A 106 -11.61 -6.28 -2.65
CA GLU A 106 -11.06 -5.75 -3.90
C GLU A 106 -9.56 -5.97 -4.00
N LEU A 107 -8.81 -5.60 -2.95
CA LEU A 107 -7.36 -5.74 -2.94
C LEU A 107 -6.94 -7.21 -3.07
N GLU A 108 -7.59 -8.12 -2.37
CA GLU A 108 -7.30 -9.55 -2.46
C GLU A 108 -7.64 -10.14 -3.83
N ALA A 109 -8.73 -9.70 -4.47
CA ALA A 109 -9.06 -10.12 -5.82
C ALA A 109 -7.93 -9.75 -6.80
N ILE A 110 -7.46 -8.51 -6.74
CA ILE A 110 -6.31 -8.05 -7.55
C ILE A 110 -5.04 -8.81 -7.16
N GLY A 111 -4.80 -9.04 -5.87
CA GLY A 111 -3.65 -9.83 -5.40
C GLY A 111 -3.60 -11.22 -6.02
N ARG A 112 -4.75 -11.92 -6.07
CA ARG A 112 -4.88 -13.23 -6.71
C ARG A 112 -4.62 -13.17 -8.21
N GLU A 113 -5.16 -12.18 -8.92
CA GLU A 113 -4.87 -11.94 -10.35
C GLU A 113 -3.36 -11.76 -10.61
N LEU A 114 -2.65 -11.16 -9.66
CA LEU A 114 -1.20 -10.94 -9.72
C LEU A 114 -0.36 -12.14 -9.23
N GLY A 115 -1.00 -13.28 -8.93
CA GLY A 115 -0.31 -14.48 -8.42
C GLY A 115 0.27 -14.32 -7.01
N LEU A 116 -0.29 -13.43 -6.19
CA LEU A 116 0.02 -13.33 -4.77
C LEU A 116 -0.95 -14.24 -3.99
N PRO A 117 -0.47 -15.23 -3.21
CA PRO A 117 -1.36 -16.12 -2.46
C PRO A 117 -2.04 -15.40 -1.28
N SER A 118 -1.43 -14.33 -0.76
CA SER A 118 -1.99 -13.46 0.27
C SER A 118 -1.34 -12.09 0.23
N LEU A 119 -2.12 -11.04 0.54
CA LEU A 119 -1.59 -9.68 0.77
C LEU A 119 -0.91 -9.52 2.13
N LYS A 120 -0.95 -10.55 2.99
CA LYS A 120 -0.29 -10.61 4.29
C LYS A 120 1.00 -11.45 4.25
N ILE A 121 1.39 -11.92 3.07
CA ILE A 121 2.48 -12.90 2.89
C ILE A 121 3.81 -12.46 3.51
N ALA A 122 4.14 -11.16 3.43
CA ALA A 122 5.39 -10.63 3.98
C ALA A 122 5.47 -10.89 5.50
N VAL A 123 4.42 -10.55 6.24
CA VAL A 123 4.37 -10.75 7.70
C VAL A 123 4.19 -12.23 8.07
N GLY A 124 3.48 -13.02 7.26
CA GLY A 124 3.31 -14.46 7.52
C GLY A 124 4.60 -15.29 7.39
N ARG A 125 5.70 -14.69 6.91
CA ARG A 125 7.02 -15.31 6.80
C ARG A 125 8.05 -14.79 7.80
N ALA A 126 7.70 -13.74 8.56
CA ALA A 126 8.59 -13.05 9.50
C ALA A 126 8.47 -13.60 10.92
#